data_AF-A0A851HN82-F1
#
_entry.id   AF-A0A851HN82-F1
#
_cell.length_a   1.000
_cell.length_b   1.000
_cell.length_c   1.000
_cell.angle_alpha   90.00
_cell.angle_beta   90.00
_cell.angle_gamma   90.00
#
_symmetry.space_group_name_H-M   'P 1'
#
loop_
_entity.id
_entity.type
_entity.pdbx_description
1 polymer ?
#
loop_
_entity_poly.entity_id
_entity_poly.type
_entity_poly.pdbx_seq_one_letter_code
_entity_poly.pdbx_strand_id
1 'polypeptide(L)'
;MTRGTHVRHLKHWMWRVVLAVLQLGGAMLAGFGIPLAVLHWEGSTAITVGGSAFIAYIVTFWLEVAVIIVLMVLAARRGRKDLFAPLILTVVGIHFIPLAWVFAQPSFALTGVLTTAIGVMAALVPDRAAARSFWCGLLGGTTLLIVGALGLFSTLGAPAV
;
A
#
# COMPACT_ATOMS: atom_id res chain seq x y z
N MET A 1 2.23 1.74 43.83
CA MET A 1 1.26 1.90 42.72
C MET A 1 1.97 2.24 41.40
N THR A 2 2.95 1.42 40.96
CA THR A 2 3.90 1.76 39.86
C THR A 2 4.03 0.66 38.79
N ARG A 3 3.36 -0.48 38.93
CA ARG A 3 3.51 -1.62 38.00
C ARG A 3 2.82 -1.41 36.63
N GLY A 4 1.85 -0.51 36.54
CA GLY A 4 1.05 -0.29 35.33
C GLY A 4 1.65 0.65 34.28
N THR A 5 2.63 1.48 34.64
CA THR A 5 3.25 2.44 33.71
C THR A 5 4.34 1.80 32.86
N HIS A 6 5.16 0.92 33.44
CA HIS A 6 6.22 0.19 32.72
C HIS A 6 5.68 -0.72 31.61
N VAL A 7 4.58 -1.46 31.86
CA VAL A 7 4.01 -2.38 30.88
C VAL A 7 3.40 -1.64 29.68
N ARG A 8 2.73 -0.50 29.93
CA ARG A 8 2.22 0.37 28.85
C ARG A 8 3.36 0.94 28.01
N HIS A 9 4.43 1.41 28.66
CA HIS A 9 5.59 1.96 27.97
C HIS A 9 6.27 0.93 27.04
N LEU A 10 6.48 -0.31 27.52
CA LEU A 10 7.06 -1.41 26.74
C LEU A 10 6.21 -1.79 25.51
N LYS A 11 4.88 -1.87 25.68
CA LYS A 11 3.95 -2.19 24.58
C LYS A 11 3.99 -1.13 23.47
N HIS A 12 4.09 0.15 23.84
CA HIS A 12 4.16 1.23 22.85
C HIS A 12 5.49 1.23 22.10
N TRP A 13 6.61 0.94 22.76
CA TRP A 13 7.91 0.82 22.12
C TRP A 13 7.93 -0.32 21.09
N MET A 14 7.41 -1.49 21.46
CA MET A 14 7.34 -2.65 20.57
C MET A 14 6.61 -2.32 19.26
N TRP A 15 5.45 -1.64 19.32
CA TRP A 15 4.73 -1.26 18.11
C TRP A 15 5.47 -0.26 17.23
N ARG A 16 6.24 0.67 17.82
CA ARG A 16 7.08 1.58 17.04
C ARG A 16 8.17 0.83 16.31
N VAL A 17 8.78 -0.17 16.95
CA VAL A 17 9.77 -1.06 16.30
C VAL A 17 9.13 -1.84 15.16
N VAL A 18 7.96 -2.45 15.37
CA VAL A 18 7.25 -3.19 14.31
C VAL A 18 6.96 -2.29 13.10
N LEU A 19 6.38 -1.10 13.33
CA LEU A 19 6.09 -0.17 12.23
C LEU A 19 7.38 0.35 11.56
N ALA A 20 8.45 0.58 12.32
CA ALA A 20 9.74 0.97 11.76
C ALA A 20 10.32 -0.13 10.86
N VAL A 21 10.24 -1.40 11.28
CA VAL A 21 10.68 -2.54 10.48
C VAL A 21 9.86 -2.65 9.18
N LEU A 22 8.53 -2.47 9.25
CA LEU A 22 7.69 -2.47 8.05
C LEU A 22 8.08 -1.36 7.07
N GLN A 23 8.34 -0.14 7.57
CA GLN A 23 8.77 0.97 6.72
C GLN A 23 10.16 0.77 6.12
N LEU A 24 11.12 0.28 6.91
CA LEU A 24 12.46 -0.05 6.41
C LEU A 24 12.40 -1.17 5.37
N GLY A 25 11.60 -2.21 5.61
CA GLY A 25 11.36 -3.28 4.64
C GLY A 25 10.78 -2.74 3.34
N GLY A 26 9.76 -1.87 3.41
CA GLY A 26 9.17 -1.24 2.24
C GLY A 26 10.18 -0.36 1.48
N ALA A 27 11.02 0.39 2.19
CA ALA A 27 12.07 1.20 1.60
C ALA A 27 13.14 0.32 0.91
N MET A 28 13.53 -0.81 1.52
CA MET A 28 14.45 -1.76 0.90
C MET A 28 13.84 -2.38 -0.36
N LEU A 29 12.57 -2.81 -0.31
CA LEU A 29 11.88 -3.31 -1.50
C LEU A 29 11.86 -2.30 -2.63
N ALA A 30 11.58 -1.02 -2.35
CA ALA A 30 11.65 0.02 -3.37
C ALA A 30 13.09 0.20 -3.89
N GLY A 31 14.07 0.22 -2.99
CA GLY A 31 15.48 0.40 -3.32
C GLY A 31 16.07 -0.70 -4.21
N PHE A 32 15.62 -1.96 -4.07
CA PHE A 32 16.07 -3.07 -4.92
C PHE A 32 15.13 -3.31 -6.12
N GLY A 33 13.83 -3.21 -5.90
CA GLY A 33 12.81 -3.51 -6.91
C GLY A 33 12.77 -2.49 -8.04
N ILE A 34 12.92 -1.19 -7.76
CA ILE A 34 12.89 -0.16 -8.81
C ILE A 34 14.08 -0.32 -9.77
N PRO A 35 15.34 -0.43 -9.31
CA PRO A 35 16.46 -0.67 -10.23
C PRO A 35 16.29 -1.95 -11.05
N LEU A 36 15.83 -3.05 -10.44
CA LEU A 36 15.58 -4.29 -11.16
C LEU A 36 14.48 -4.14 -12.21
N ALA A 37 13.41 -3.41 -11.91
CA ALA A 37 12.35 -3.11 -12.88
C ALA A 37 12.89 -2.29 -14.05
N VAL A 38 13.75 -1.30 -13.81
CA VAL A 38 14.40 -0.50 -14.86
C VAL A 38 15.33 -1.35 -15.73
N LEU A 39 16.10 -2.27 -15.13
CA LEU A 39 16.99 -3.16 -15.86
C LEU A 39 16.23 -4.17 -16.74
N HIS A 40 15.03 -4.57 -16.34
CA HIS A 40 14.19 -5.54 -17.05
C HIS A 40 12.97 -4.88 -17.72
N TRP A 41 13.09 -3.60 -18.11
CA TRP A 41 11.99 -2.83 -18.69
C TRP A 41 11.54 -3.33 -20.08
N GLU A 42 12.22 -4.34 -20.65
CA GLU A 42 11.80 -5.02 -21.88
C GLU A 42 11.03 -6.33 -21.61
N GLY A 43 10.78 -6.67 -20.34
CA GLY A 43 10.05 -7.87 -19.97
C GLY A 43 8.59 -7.88 -20.44
N SER A 44 7.97 -9.06 -20.45
CA SER A 44 6.59 -9.29 -20.94
C SER A 44 5.49 -8.53 -20.20
N THR A 45 5.81 -7.94 -19.05
CA THR A 45 4.88 -7.13 -18.25
C THR A 45 5.15 -5.63 -18.38
N ALA A 46 6.15 -5.22 -19.17
CA ALA A 46 6.46 -3.82 -19.37
C ALA A 46 5.38 -3.10 -20.19
N ILE A 47 5.06 -1.88 -19.77
CA ILE A 47 4.09 -1.03 -20.48
C ILE A 47 4.80 -0.31 -21.63
N THR A 48 4.30 -0.50 -22.85
CA THR A 48 4.75 0.28 -24.03
C THR A 48 4.15 1.67 -24.02
N VAL A 49 5.00 2.70 -24.05
CA VAL A 49 4.58 4.11 -24.10
C VAL A 49 3.72 4.38 -25.33
N GLY A 50 2.58 5.06 -25.14
CA GLY A 50 1.62 5.37 -26.20
C GLY A 50 0.65 4.24 -26.55
N GLY A 51 0.84 3.03 -26.01
CA GLY A 51 -0.12 1.94 -26.15
C GLY A 51 -1.40 2.14 -25.35
N SER A 52 -2.43 1.34 -25.62
CA SER A 52 -3.71 1.40 -24.91
C SER A 52 -3.57 1.16 -23.40
N ALA A 53 -2.72 0.21 -22.98
CA ALA A 53 -2.44 -0.06 -21.57
C ALA A 53 -1.77 1.13 -20.85
N PHE A 54 -0.86 1.83 -21.54
CA PHE A 54 -0.23 3.05 -21.02
C PHE A 54 -1.25 4.17 -20.82
N ILE A 55 -2.12 4.40 -21.82
CA ILE A 55 -3.18 5.41 -21.73
C ILE A 55 -4.14 5.09 -20.59
N ALA A 56 -4.59 3.84 -20.49
CA ALA A 56 -5.47 3.38 -19.42
C ALA A 56 -4.84 3.58 -18.03
N TYR A 57 -3.55 3.27 -17.88
CA TYR A 57 -2.79 3.53 -16.66
C TYR A 57 -2.80 5.01 -16.28
N ILE A 58 -2.41 5.90 -17.21
CA ILE A 58 -2.32 7.35 -16.95
C ILE A 58 -3.69 7.95 -16.61
N VAL A 59 -4.73 7.58 -17.35
CA VAL A 59 -6.11 8.05 -17.09
C VAL A 59 -6.57 7.59 -15.71
N THR A 60 -6.40 6.31 -15.39
CA THR A 60 -6.83 5.76 -14.10
C THR A 60 -6.10 6.42 -12.95
N PHE A 61 -4.77 6.56 -13.05
CA PHE A 61 -3.94 7.23 -12.05
C PHE A 61 -4.44 8.65 -11.76
N TRP A 62 -4.64 9.48 -12.79
CA TRP A 62 -5.08 10.87 -12.58
C TRP A 62 -6.51 10.97 -12.07
N LEU A 63 -7.40 10.09 -12.51
CA LEU A 63 -8.77 10.02 -11.97
C LEU A 63 -8.75 9.70 -10.47
N GLU A 64 -7.96 8.71 -10.06
CA GLU A 64 -7.87 8.31 -8.65
C GLU A 64 -7.18 9.36 -7.78
N VAL A 65 -6.16 10.04 -8.30
CA VAL A 65 -5.53 11.20 -7.65
C VAL A 65 -6.58 12.31 -7.42
N ALA A 66 -7.40 12.63 -8.41
CA ALA A 66 -8.46 13.61 -8.26
C ALA A 66 -9.50 13.16 -7.20
N VAL A 67 -9.93 11.90 -7.26
CA VAL A 67 -10.88 11.31 -6.31
C VAL A 67 -10.35 11.39 -4.87
N ILE A 68 -9.11 10.96 -4.62
CA ILE A 68 -8.57 10.99 -3.25
C ILE A 68 -8.41 12.42 -2.73
N ILE A 69 -7.99 13.38 -3.58
CA ILE A 69 -7.92 14.80 -3.19
C ILE A 69 -9.31 15.30 -2.77
N VAL A 70 -10.35 15.02 -3.55
CA VAL A 70 -11.73 15.41 -3.22
C VAL A 70 -12.17 14.77 -1.89
N LEU A 71 -11.94 13.46 -1.73
CA LEU A 71 -12.27 12.75 -0.48
C LEU A 71 -11.53 13.33 0.73
N MET A 72 -10.25 13.69 0.59
CA MET A 72 -9.45 14.30 1.64
C MET A 72 -9.98 15.68 2.03
N VAL A 73 -10.30 16.52 1.04
CA VAL A 73 -10.90 17.84 1.28
C VAL A 73 -12.25 17.72 2.00
N LEU A 74 -13.11 16.79 1.57
CA LEU A 74 -14.41 16.55 2.20
C LEU A 74 -14.25 16.04 3.64
N ALA A 75 -13.35 15.11 3.88
CA ALA A 75 -13.06 14.60 5.22
C ALA A 75 -12.49 15.71 6.13
N ALA A 76 -11.57 16.54 5.62
CA ALA A 76 -11.01 17.67 6.34
C ALA A 76 -12.09 18.69 6.75
N ARG A 77 -12.96 19.07 5.81
CA ARG A 77 -14.06 20.02 6.03
C ARG A 77 -15.06 19.52 7.07
N ARG A 78 -15.23 18.20 7.20
CA ARG A 78 -16.09 17.57 8.21
C ARG A 78 -15.39 17.28 9.54
N GLY A 79 -14.14 17.72 9.72
CA GLY A 79 -13.36 17.42 10.92
C GLY A 79 -12.93 15.95 11.06
N ARG A 80 -13.07 15.14 10.00
CA ARG A 80 -12.82 13.69 10.00
C ARG A 80 -11.43 13.34 9.47
N LYS A 81 -10.40 14.02 9.97
CA LYS A 81 -8.99 13.76 9.57
C LYS A 81 -8.51 12.36 9.97
N ASP A 82 -9.20 11.73 10.92
CA ASP A 82 -9.03 10.32 11.29
C ASP A 82 -9.22 9.35 10.11
N LEU A 83 -9.98 9.76 9.09
CA LEU A 83 -10.26 8.96 7.89
C LEU A 83 -9.21 9.07 6.79
N PHE A 84 -8.18 9.92 6.93
CA PHE A 84 -7.19 10.14 5.86
C PHE A 84 -6.48 8.85 5.45
N ALA A 85 -5.87 8.16 6.42
CA ALA A 85 -5.14 6.91 6.14
C ALA A 85 -6.06 5.80 5.58
N PRO A 86 -7.26 5.54 6.15
CA PRO A 86 -8.21 4.59 5.57
C PRO A 86 -8.61 4.91 4.13
N LEU A 87 -8.96 6.17 3.85
CA LEU A 87 -9.38 6.60 2.51
C LEU A 87 -8.24 6.48 1.49
N ILE A 88 -7.02 6.88 1.88
CA ILE A 88 -5.83 6.72 1.02
C ILE A 88 -5.59 5.24 0.75
N LEU A 89 -5.60 4.39 1.77
CA LEU A 89 -5.36 2.96 1.60
C LEU A 89 -6.44 2.28 0.73
N THR A 90 -7.70 2.69 0.87
CA THR A 90 -8.79 2.22 0.01
C THR A 90 -8.56 2.61 -1.45
N VAL A 91 -8.23 3.87 -1.74
CA VAL A 91 -7.98 4.30 -3.13
C VAL A 91 -6.72 3.64 -3.70
N VAL A 92 -5.66 3.51 -2.91
CA VAL A 92 -4.47 2.75 -3.30
C VAL A 92 -4.84 1.30 -3.64
N GLY A 93 -5.71 0.66 -2.86
CA GLY A 93 -6.16 -0.69 -3.18
C GLY A 93 -7.00 -0.77 -4.45
N ILE A 94 -7.88 0.19 -4.67
CA ILE A 94 -8.67 0.27 -5.91
C ILE A 94 -7.72 0.44 -7.12
N HIS A 95 -6.67 1.25 -7.00
CA HIS A 95 -5.65 1.46 -8.04
C HIS A 95 -5.01 0.15 -8.50
N PHE A 96 -4.73 -0.77 -7.57
CA PHE A 96 -4.11 -2.06 -7.90
C PHE A 96 -4.99 -2.97 -8.76
N ILE A 97 -6.32 -2.77 -8.81
CA ILE A 97 -7.22 -3.63 -9.60
C ILE A 97 -7.01 -3.41 -11.10
N PRO A 98 -7.10 -2.17 -11.65
CA PRO A 98 -6.71 -1.87 -13.03
C PRO A 98 -5.28 -2.29 -13.36
N LEU A 99 -4.33 -2.12 -12.43
CA LEU A 99 -2.94 -2.53 -12.64
C LEU A 99 -2.79 -4.02 -12.95
N ALA A 100 -3.66 -4.88 -12.39
CA ALA A 100 -3.63 -6.30 -12.68
C ALA A 100 -3.84 -6.61 -14.16
N TRP A 101 -4.70 -5.83 -14.82
CA TRP A 101 -4.93 -5.93 -16.25
C TRP A 101 -3.80 -5.26 -17.04
N VAL A 102 -3.41 -4.03 -16.66
CA VAL A 102 -2.37 -3.26 -17.35
C VAL A 102 -1.04 -4.01 -17.42
N PHE A 103 -0.65 -4.66 -16.33
CA PHE A 103 0.61 -5.40 -16.23
C PHE A 103 0.45 -6.91 -16.45
N ALA A 104 -0.77 -7.40 -16.70
CA ALA A 104 -1.10 -8.83 -16.79
C ALA A 104 -0.61 -9.65 -15.57
N GLN A 105 -0.68 -9.06 -14.37
CA GLN A 105 -0.21 -9.67 -13.12
C GLN A 105 -1.37 -9.85 -12.11
N PRO A 106 -1.86 -11.08 -11.89
CA PRO A 106 -2.97 -11.36 -10.97
C PRO A 106 -2.68 -10.97 -9.50
N SER A 107 -1.41 -10.93 -9.12
CA SER A 107 -0.97 -10.48 -7.78
C SER A 107 -1.45 -9.07 -7.46
N PHE A 108 -1.56 -8.18 -8.45
CA PHE A 108 -2.10 -6.83 -8.24
C PHE A 108 -3.59 -6.86 -7.90
N ALA A 109 -4.40 -7.73 -8.53
CA ALA A 109 -5.82 -7.83 -8.20
C ALA A 109 -6.02 -8.30 -6.75
N LEU A 110 -5.26 -9.33 -6.33
CA LEU A 110 -5.29 -9.80 -4.94
C LEU A 110 -4.86 -8.69 -3.96
N THR A 111 -3.77 -7.99 -4.28
CA THR A 111 -3.29 -6.84 -3.48
C THR A 111 -4.35 -5.78 -3.37
N GLY A 112 -5.01 -5.45 -4.48
CA GLY A 112 -6.05 -4.44 -4.52
C GLY A 112 -7.27 -4.80 -3.68
N VAL A 113 -7.75 -6.03 -3.77
CA VAL A 113 -8.86 -6.52 -2.93
C VAL A 113 -8.51 -6.44 -1.44
N LEU A 114 -7.35 -6.96 -1.05
CA LEU A 114 -6.92 -6.99 0.34
C LEU A 114 -6.73 -5.58 0.92
N THR A 115 -6.01 -4.71 0.23
CA THR A 115 -5.74 -3.35 0.70
C THR A 115 -7.00 -2.48 0.71
N THR A 116 -7.89 -2.65 -0.28
CA THR A 116 -9.22 -2.01 -0.29
C THR A 116 -10.02 -2.44 0.93
N ALA A 117 -10.12 -3.75 1.18
CA ALA A 117 -10.84 -4.29 2.33
C ALA A 117 -10.27 -3.77 3.66
N ILE A 118 -8.94 -3.74 3.81
CA ILE A 118 -8.28 -3.19 5.01
C ILE A 118 -8.63 -1.71 5.20
N GLY A 119 -8.56 -0.89 4.14
CA GLY A 119 -8.90 0.52 4.19
C GLY A 119 -10.36 0.75 4.59
N VAL A 120 -11.29 0.01 3.98
CA VAL A 120 -12.72 0.08 4.31
C VAL A 120 -12.97 -0.35 5.76
N MET A 121 -12.38 -1.46 6.20
CA MET A 121 -12.55 -1.93 7.57
C MET A 121 -11.95 -0.95 8.58
N ALA A 122 -10.79 -0.36 8.31
CA ALA A 122 -10.21 0.68 9.16
C ALA A 122 -11.07 1.96 9.21
N ALA A 123 -11.83 2.25 8.15
CA ALA A 123 -12.82 3.34 8.13
C ALA A 123 -14.11 3.01 8.92
N LEU A 124 -14.40 1.74 9.20
CA LEU A 124 -15.58 1.31 9.96
C LEU A 124 -15.29 1.00 11.43
N VAL A 125 -14.11 0.47 11.75
CA VAL A 125 -13.75 0.09 13.12
C VAL A 125 -13.61 1.32 14.03
N PRO A 126 -14.18 1.31 15.25
CA PRO A 126 -14.00 2.38 16.23
C PRO A 126 -12.52 2.57 16.62
N ASP A 127 -12.10 3.82 16.76
CA ASP A 127 -10.72 4.23 17.07
C ASP A 127 -10.33 4.09 18.56
N ARG A 128 -11.19 3.43 19.37
CA ARG A 128 -11.03 3.30 20.83
C ARG A 128 -9.77 2.52 21.24
N ALA A 129 -9.38 1.51 20.46
CA ALA A 129 -8.24 0.65 20.78
C ALA A 129 -6.92 1.17 20.19
N ALA A 130 -6.97 1.75 18.98
CA ALA A 130 -5.86 2.33 18.27
C ALA A 130 -6.39 3.25 17.17
N ALA A 131 -5.59 4.26 16.78
CA ALA A 131 -5.92 5.13 15.66
C ALA A 131 -6.15 4.32 14.38
N ARG A 132 -7.09 4.76 13.53
CA ARG A 132 -7.39 4.08 12.26
C ARG A 132 -6.16 3.94 11.37
N SER A 133 -5.27 4.94 11.37
CA SER A 133 -3.99 4.92 10.66
C SER A 133 -3.03 3.82 11.14
N PHE A 134 -3.09 3.42 12.41
CA PHE A 134 -2.30 2.30 12.94
C PHE A 134 -2.68 0.99 12.23
N TRP A 135 -3.98 0.72 12.08
CA TRP A 135 -4.46 -0.47 11.38
C TRP A 135 -4.12 -0.46 9.90
N CYS A 136 -4.22 0.70 9.24
CA CYS A 136 -3.78 0.87 7.85
C CYS A 136 -2.28 0.57 7.70
N GLY A 137 -1.43 1.14 8.58
CA GLY A 137 0.01 0.92 8.53
C GLY A 137 0.41 -0.52 8.84
N LEU A 138 -0.20 -1.13 9.85
CA LEU A 138 0.10 -2.50 10.25
C LEU A 138 -0.35 -3.51 9.20
N LEU A 139 -1.65 -3.52 8.86
CA LEU A 139 -2.22 -4.52 7.96
C LEU A 139 -1.87 -4.21 6.51
N GLY A 140 -2.10 -2.98 6.06
CA GLY A 140 -1.79 -2.57 4.69
C GLY A 140 -0.29 -2.61 4.38
N GLY A 141 0.54 -2.12 5.30
CA GLY A 141 1.99 -2.19 5.17
C GLY A 141 2.51 -3.64 5.10
N THR A 142 1.98 -4.54 5.94
CA THR A 142 2.35 -5.97 5.88
C THR A 142 1.91 -6.61 4.56
N THR A 143 0.68 -6.35 4.09
CA THR A 143 0.21 -6.88 2.79
C THR A 143 1.11 -6.44 1.64
N LEU A 144 1.41 -5.13 1.56
CA LEU A 144 2.26 -4.59 0.49
C LEU A 144 3.70 -5.14 0.58
N LEU A 145 4.24 -5.25 1.79
CA LEU A 145 5.58 -5.80 2.02
C LEU A 145 5.67 -7.27 1.58
N ILE A 146 4.69 -8.11 1.95
CA ILE A 146 4.68 -9.53 1.58
C ILE A 146 4.60 -9.68 0.07
N VAL A 147 3.63 -9.01 -0.59
CA VAL A 147 3.47 -9.15 -2.04
C VAL A 147 4.68 -8.60 -2.79
N GLY A 148 5.19 -7.44 -2.37
CA GLY A 148 6.39 -6.86 -2.97
C GLY A 148 7.63 -7.74 -2.79
N ALA A 149 7.80 -8.36 -1.62
CA ALA A 149 8.88 -9.31 -1.38
C ALA A 149 8.76 -10.55 -2.28
N LEU A 150 7.55 -11.12 -2.41
CA LEU A 150 7.32 -12.26 -3.30
C LEU A 150 7.65 -11.90 -4.77
N GLY A 151 7.31 -10.70 -5.23
CA GLY A 151 7.67 -10.21 -6.56
C GLY A 151 9.18 -9.98 -6.75
N LEU A 152 9.85 -9.46 -5.73
CA LEU A 152 11.30 -9.27 -5.76
C LEU A 152 12.03 -10.62 -5.82
N PHE A 153 11.66 -11.57 -4.96
CA PHE A 153 12.31 -12.88 -4.92
C PHE A 153 12.05 -13.73 -6.15
N SER A 154 10.86 -13.64 -6.75
CA SER A 154 10.58 -14.32 -8.03
C SER A 154 11.46 -13.76 -9.16
N THR A 155 11.72 -12.46 -9.16
CA THR A 155 12.62 -11.80 -10.12
C THR A 155 14.07 -12.22 -9.91
N LEU A 156 14.53 -12.28 -8.65
CA LEU A 156 15.90 -12.70 -8.31
C LEU A 156 16.17 -14.20 -8.59
N GLY A 157 15.14 -15.04 -8.51
CA GLY A 157 15.25 -16.48 -8.78
C GLY A 157 15.08 -16.86 -10.24
N ALA A 158 14.73 -15.92 -11.12
CA ALA A 158 14.59 -16.18 -12.55
C ALA A 158 15.97 -16.31 -13.21
N PRO A 159 16.20 -17.30 -14.11
CA PRO A 159 17.42 -17.37 -14.89
C PRO A 159 17.54 -16.11 -15.76
N ALA A 160 18.75 -15.54 -15.85
CA ALA A 160 19.01 -14.44 -16.78
C ALA A 160 18.73 -14.92 -18.21
N VAL A 161 17.74 -14.29 -18.87
CA VAL A 161 17.40 -14.51 -20.28
C VAL A 161 18.21 -13.55 -21.13
#